data_AF-A0AAW2FNX7-F1
#
_entry.id   AF-A0AAW2FNX7-F1
#
_cell.length_a   1.000
_cell.length_b   1.000
_cell.length_c   1.000
_cell.angle_alpha   90.00
_cell.angle_beta   90.00
_cell.angle_gamma   90.00
#
_symmetry.space_group_name_H-M   'P 1'
#
loop_
_entity.id
_entity.type
_entity.pdbx_description
1 polymer ?
#
loop_
_entity_poly.entity_id
_entity_poly.type
_entity_poly.pdbx_seq_one_letter_code
_entity_poly.pdbx_strand_id
1 'polypeptide(L)'
;MRKYPSIPFLTRICTQEINLETTEIIVPKGTLILMPIFGLHRDPSIYPDPEKFDPERFNADEIAIRHSYTFLPFGEGPRNCIGLIFLLLNGRASCLSFLVKSSWGVTLTFIILYGVPQIPDVRVSLCGIRCRILRLAS
;
A
#
# COMPACT_ATOMS: atom_id res chain seq x y z
N MET A 1 1.60 3.14 0.31
CA MET A 1 1.19 1.86 0.91
C MET A 1 -0.31 1.59 0.86
N ARG A 2 -1.18 2.61 0.78
CA ARG A 2 -2.62 2.42 0.47
C ARG A 2 -2.84 1.78 -0.92
N LYS A 3 -2.37 2.47 -1.98
CA LYS A 3 -2.60 2.09 -3.38
C LYS A 3 -1.93 0.77 -3.77
N TYR A 4 -0.72 0.56 -3.29
CA TYR A 4 0.06 -0.66 -3.49
C TYR A 4 0.40 -1.27 -2.12
N PRO A 5 -0.53 -2.02 -1.52
CA PRO A 5 -0.25 -2.76 -0.30
C PRO A 5 0.59 -4.00 -0.62
N SER A 6 1.51 -4.38 0.27
CA SER A 6 2.30 -5.61 0.11
C SER A 6 1.43 -6.86 0.28
N ILE A 7 0.47 -6.81 1.20
CA ILE A 7 -0.48 -7.87 1.48
C ILE A 7 -1.89 -7.33 1.20
N PRO A 8 -2.65 -7.91 0.24
CA PRO A 8 -3.95 -7.39 -0.15
C PRO A 8 -5.11 -7.78 0.78
N PHE A 9 -4.91 -8.73 1.70
CA PHE A 9 -5.93 -9.17 2.66
C PHE A 9 -5.30 -9.66 3.97
N LEU A 10 -6.03 -9.55 5.08
CA LEU A 10 -5.66 -10.17 6.35
C LEU A 10 -6.63 -11.29 6.69
N THR A 11 -6.15 -12.32 7.34
CA THR A 11 -6.98 -13.43 7.82
C THR A 11 -6.99 -13.49 9.34
N ARG A 12 -8.13 -13.86 9.91
CA ARG A 12 -8.33 -14.15 11.33
C ARG A 12 -9.23 -15.36 11.48
N ILE A 13 -9.11 -16.07 12.59
CA ILE A 13 -10.02 -17.17 12.93
C ILE A 13 -10.86 -16.70 14.11
N CYS A 14 -12.17 -16.86 14.00
CA CYS A 14 -13.11 -16.54 15.05
C CYS A 14 -12.93 -17.52 16.22
N THR A 15 -12.57 -17.04 17.41
CA THR A 15 -12.26 -17.89 18.57
C THR A 15 -13.49 -18.27 19.39
N GLN A 16 -14.55 -17.50 19.29
CA GLN A 16 -15.83 -17.65 19.99
C GLN A 16 -16.94 -17.18 19.06
N GLU A 17 -18.15 -17.72 19.20
CA GLU A 17 -19.28 -17.23 18.43
C GLU A 17 -19.56 -15.77 18.78
N ILE A 18 -19.69 -14.92 17.76
CA ILE A 18 -19.97 -13.50 17.93
C ILE A 18 -21.12 -13.08 17.01
N ASN A 19 -21.98 -12.20 17.51
CA ASN A 19 -22.94 -11.49 16.69
C ASN A 19 -22.31 -10.15 16.25
N LEU A 20 -22.21 -9.92 14.94
CA LEU A 20 -21.77 -8.65 14.40
C LEU A 20 -22.93 -7.66 14.46
N GLU A 21 -22.92 -6.79 15.47
CA GLU A 21 -23.96 -5.78 15.72
C GLU A 21 -24.29 -4.92 14.49
N THR A 22 -23.34 -4.72 13.58
CA THR A 22 -23.48 -3.92 12.36
C THR A 22 -24.20 -4.62 11.22
N THR A 23 -24.32 -5.95 11.24
CA THR A 23 -24.83 -6.73 10.09
C THR A 23 -25.83 -7.83 10.48
N GLU A 24 -26.13 -8.00 11.77
CA GLU A 24 -26.94 -9.10 12.31
C GLU A 24 -26.41 -10.50 11.94
N ILE A 25 -25.16 -10.59 11.49
CA ILE A 25 -24.51 -11.85 11.09
C ILE A 25 -23.90 -12.50 12.33
N ILE A 26 -24.32 -13.73 12.59
CA ILE A 26 -23.70 -14.60 13.59
C ILE A 26 -22.51 -15.31 12.93
N VAL A 27 -21.31 -15.12 13.50
CA VAL A 27 -20.08 -15.76 13.04
C VAL A 27 -19.76 -16.92 13.98
N PRO A 28 -19.86 -18.18 13.52
CA PRO A 28 -19.54 -19.34 14.35
C PRO A 28 -18.06 -19.39 14.74
N LYS A 29 -17.78 -20.00 15.89
CA LYS A 29 -16.41 -20.34 16.30
C LYS A 29 -15.72 -21.20 15.23
N GLY A 30 -14.46 -20.88 14.95
CA GLY A 30 -13.64 -21.57 13.94
C GLY A 30 -13.75 -21.00 12.53
N THR A 31 -14.63 -20.02 12.30
CA THR A 31 -14.79 -19.38 10.98
C THR A 31 -13.54 -18.57 10.61
N LEU A 32 -13.05 -18.77 9.38
CA LEU A 32 -12.00 -17.93 8.78
C LEU A 32 -12.60 -16.62 8.29
N ILE A 33 -12.16 -15.51 8.88
CA ILE A 33 -12.53 -14.15 8.49
C ILE A 33 -11.43 -13.59 7.60
N LEU A 34 -11.78 -13.19 6.38
CA LEU A 34 -10.90 -12.51 5.44
C LEU A 34 -11.27 -11.03 5.38
N MET A 35 -10.32 -10.16 5.70
CA MET A 35 -10.45 -8.71 5.59
C MET A 35 -9.82 -8.25 4.27
N PRO A 36 -10.60 -7.74 3.32
CA PRO A 36 -10.09 -7.33 2.00
C PRO A 36 -9.46 -5.93 2.07
N ILE A 37 -8.19 -5.84 2.51
CA ILE A 37 -7.46 -4.56 2.62
C ILE A 37 -7.43 -3.84 1.27
N PHE A 38 -7.16 -4.56 0.18
CA PHE A 38 -7.02 -3.96 -1.15
C PHE A 38 -8.32 -3.28 -1.62
N GLY A 39 -9.48 -3.88 -1.30
CA GLY A 39 -10.80 -3.34 -1.56
C GLY A 39 -11.12 -2.17 -0.63
N LEU A 40 -10.89 -2.33 0.67
CA LEU A 40 -11.08 -1.29 1.69
C LEU A 40 -10.29 0.00 1.33
N HIS A 41 -9.04 -0.16 0.91
CA HIS A 41 -8.19 0.95 0.48
C HIS A 41 -8.66 1.65 -0.80
N ARG A 42 -9.57 1.04 -1.56
CA ARG A 42 -10.14 1.56 -2.81
C ARG A 42 -11.61 1.90 -2.71
N ASP A 43 -12.18 1.79 -1.52
CA ASP A 43 -13.58 2.13 -1.31
C ASP A 43 -13.77 3.64 -1.52
N PRO A 44 -14.58 4.07 -2.50
CA PRO A 44 -14.82 5.48 -2.77
C PRO A 44 -15.58 6.18 -1.63
N SER A 45 -16.28 5.43 -0.78
CA SER A 45 -16.96 6.00 0.41
C SER A 45 -15.97 6.47 1.49
N ILE A 46 -14.78 5.87 1.53
CA ILE A 46 -13.70 6.20 2.47
C ILE A 46 -12.65 7.08 1.80
N TYR A 47 -12.33 6.79 0.54
CA TYR A 47 -11.32 7.48 -0.25
C TYR A 47 -11.93 7.99 -1.56
N PRO A 48 -12.43 9.23 -1.62
CA PRO A 48 -12.93 9.83 -2.86
C PRO A 48 -11.88 9.74 -3.96
N ASP A 49 -12.19 9.41 -5.22
CA ASP A 49 -11.17 9.18 -6.27
C ASP A 49 -10.05 8.20 -5.86
N PRO A 50 -10.37 6.94 -5.52
CA PRO A 50 -9.43 6.00 -4.89
C PRO A 50 -8.22 5.64 -5.79
N GLU A 51 -8.35 5.79 -7.10
CA GLU A 51 -7.29 5.55 -8.06
C GLU A 51 -6.31 6.72 -8.20
N LYS A 52 -6.65 7.92 -7.69
CA LYS A 52 -5.72 9.05 -7.68
C LYS A 52 -4.64 8.82 -6.61
N PHE A 53 -3.37 9.03 -6.98
CA PHE A 53 -2.29 9.10 -6.01
C PHE A 53 -2.26 10.51 -5.43
N ASP A 54 -2.63 10.62 -4.15
CA ASP A 54 -2.85 11.90 -3.48
C ASP A 54 -2.30 11.81 -2.04
N PRO A 55 -1.11 12.38 -1.79
CA PRO A 55 -0.45 12.35 -0.48
C PRO A 55 -1.20 13.11 0.62
N GLU A 56 -1.95 14.16 0.27
CA GLU A 56 -2.60 15.09 1.22
C GLU A 56 -3.68 14.38 2.08
N ARG A 57 -4.15 13.22 1.64
CA ARG A 57 -5.11 12.35 2.37
C ARG A 57 -4.58 11.80 3.70
N PHE A 58 -3.29 11.96 3.92
CA PHE A 58 -2.56 11.55 5.12
C PHE A 58 -2.08 12.75 5.93
N ASN A 59 -2.70 13.93 5.73
CA ASN A 59 -2.57 15.06 6.65
C ASN A 59 -3.23 14.74 7.99
N ALA A 60 -2.78 15.39 9.06
CA ALA A 60 -3.23 15.10 10.42
C ALA A 60 -4.76 15.25 10.57
N ASP A 61 -5.35 16.29 9.97
CA ASP A 61 -6.79 16.56 10.04
C ASP A 61 -7.62 15.47 9.34
N GLU A 62 -7.21 15.09 8.13
CA GLU A 62 -7.86 14.02 7.34
C GLU A 62 -7.72 12.64 7.98
N ILE A 63 -6.60 12.39 8.67
CA ILE A 63 -6.41 11.16 9.44
C ILE A 63 -7.35 11.15 10.66
N ALA A 64 -7.50 12.28 11.36
CA ALA A 64 -8.32 12.37 12.57
C ALA A 64 -9.82 12.18 12.29
N ILE A 65 -10.32 12.64 11.14
CA ILE A 65 -11.72 12.47 10.72
C ILE A 65 -12.01 11.00 10.34
N ARG A 66 -11.01 10.29 9.81
CA ARG A 66 -11.17 8.94 9.28
C ARG A 66 -11.15 7.90 10.40
N HIS A 67 -12.01 6.90 10.30
CA HIS A 67 -11.99 5.77 11.22
C HIS A 67 -10.66 5.00 11.16
N SER A 68 -10.05 4.71 12.32
CA SER A 68 -8.70 4.15 12.41
C SER A 68 -8.52 2.81 11.68
N TYR A 69 -9.58 1.99 11.59
CA TYR A 69 -9.55 0.68 10.93
C TYR A 69 -9.77 0.72 9.40
N THR A 70 -9.68 1.90 8.77
CA THR A 70 -9.82 2.03 7.31
C THR A 70 -8.48 1.99 6.57
N PHE A 71 -7.38 2.30 7.25
CA PHE A 71 -6.03 2.26 6.71
C PHE A 71 -5.23 1.15 7.39
N LEU A 72 -5.17 -0.03 6.76
CA LEU A 72 -4.62 -1.25 7.35
C LEU A 72 -3.47 -1.87 6.52
N PRO A 73 -2.46 -1.11 6.06
CA PRO A 73 -1.39 -1.67 5.24
C PRO A 73 -0.53 -2.71 5.96
N PHE A 74 -0.49 -2.68 7.29
CA PHE A 74 0.27 -3.60 8.15
C PHE A 74 -0.59 -4.32 9.18
N GLY A 75 -1.92 -4.22 9.03
CA GLY A 75 -2.87 -4.51 10.10
C GLY A 75 -2.78 -3.53 11.27
N GLU A 76 -3.74 -3.64 12.17
CA GLU A 76 -3.90 -2.78 13.34
C GLU A 76 -4.15 -3.65 14.58
N GLY A 77 -3.93 -3.10 15.77
CA GLY A 77 -4.09 -3.80 17.04
C GLY A 77 -2.86 -4.63 17.47
N PRO A 78 -3.00 -5.54 18.46
CA PRO A 78 -1.88 -6.21 19.12
C PRO A 78 -1.11 -7.20 18.22
N ARG A 79 -1.69 -7.55 17.07
CA ARG A 79 -1.07 -8.41 16.05
C ARG A 79 -0.80 -7.63 14.74
N ASN A 80 -0.46 -6.35 14.85
CA ASN A 80 0.03 -5.57 13.72
C ASN A 80 1.45 -6.03 13.32
N CYS A 81 1.89 -5.64 12.13
CA CYS A 81 3.20 -6.04 11.63
C CYS A 81 4.32 -5.46 12.52
N ILE A 82 5.17 -6.33 13.05
CA ILE A 82 6.38 -5.92 13.78
C ILE A 82 7.33 -5.06 12.92
N GLY A 83 7.28 -5.24 11.60
CA GLY A 83 8.09 -4.49 10.63
C GLY A 83 7.59 -3.08 10.31
N LEU A 84 6.45 -2.65 10.87
CA LEU A 84 5.89 -1.31 10.59
C LEU A 84 6.89 -0.20 10.91
N ILE A 85 7.50 -0.24 12.11
CA ILE A 85 8.46 0.78 12.57
C ILE A 85 9.69 0.77 11.66
N PHE A 86 10.22 -0.42 11.35
CA PHE A 86 11.36 -0.57 10.46
C PHE A 86 11.09 0.03 9.09
N LEU A 87 9.92 -0.23 8.51
CA LEU A 87 9.57 0.29 7.20
C LEU A 87 9.36 1.80 7.21
N LEU A 88 8.76 2.37 8.25
CA LEU A 88 8.59 3.82 8.34
C LEU A 88 9.94 4.54 8.41
N LEU A 89 10.88 4.02 9.19
CA LEU A 89 12.23 4.60 9.30
C LEU A 89 13.03 4.41 8.01
N ASN A 90 13.19 3.17 7.54
CA ASN A 90 14.00 2.87 6.37
C ASN A 90 13.36 3.35 5.07
N GLY A 91 12.04 3.30 4.96
CA GLY A 91 11.30 3.80 3.80
C GLY A 91 11.46 5.31 3.64
N ARG A 92 11.33 6.08 4.74
CA ARG A 92 11.58 7.53 4.71
C ARG A 92 13.04 7.85 4.35
N ALA A 93 13.99 7.16 4.97
CA ALA A 93 15.42 7.37 4.68
C ALA A 93 15.76 7.00 3.23
N SER A 94 15.17 5.93 2.70
CA SER A 94 15.35 5.48 1.32
C SER A 94 14.76 6.49 0.33
N CYS A 95 13.54 6.98 0.58
CA CYS A 95 12.93 8.05 -0.23
C CYS A 95 13.76 9.34 -0.19
N LEU A 96 14.24 9.75 0.98
CA LEU A 96 15.07 10.94 1.11
C LEU A 96 16.42 10.79 0.40
N SER A 97 17.11 9.66 0.61
CA SER A 97 18.38 9.34 -0.06
C SER A 97 18.20 9.32 -1.57
N PHE A 98 17.11 8.73 -2.05
CA PHE A 98 16.76 8.75 -3.46
C PHE A 98 16.62 10.19 -3.95
N LEU A 99 15.78 11.02 -3.32
CA LEU A 99 15.55 12.42 -3.75
C LEU A 99 16.80 13.30 -3.68
N VAL A 100 17.67 13.11 -2.68
CA VAL A 100 18.87 13.95 -2.48
C VAL A 100 20.03 13.53 -3.38
N LYS A 101 20.21 12.22 -3.63
CA LYS A 101 21.32 11.70 -4.45
C LYS A 101 21.03 11.63 -5.93
N SER A 102 19.77 11.74 -6.34
CA SER A 102 19.41 11.66 -7.76
C SER A 102 19.59 13.02 -8.44
N SER A 103 20.72 13.19 -9.12
CA SER A 103 20.86 14.17 -10.20
C SER A 103 20.08 13.66 -11.41
N TRP A 104 18.82 14.09 -11.54
CA TRP A 104 17.97 13.67 -12.66
C TRP A 104 18.32 14.43 -13.93
N GLY A 105 18.85 13.70 -14.92
CA GLY A 105 18.62 14.02 -16.33
C GLY A 105 17.39 13.25 -16.80
N VAL A 106 16.22 13.91 -16.89
CA VAL A 106 14.99 13.27 -17.38
C VAL A 106 14.94 13.47 -18.90
N THR A 107 15.36 12.47 -19.68
CA THR A 107 15.11 12.50 -21.13
C THR A 107 13.67 12.06 -21.37
N LEU A 108 12.76 13.03 -21.55
CA LEU A 108 11.40 12.77 -22.00
C LEU A 108 11.43 12.25 -23.44
N THR A 109 11.46 10.93 -23.63
CA THR A 109 11.11 10.36 -24.93
C THR A 109 9.59 10.26 -25.00
N PHE A 110 8.97 11.25 -25.62
CA PHE A 110 7.57 11.22 -26.03
C PHE A 110 7.36 10.02 -26.98
N ILE A 111 6.71 8.96 -26.50
CA ILE A 111 6.16 7.93 -27.38
C ILE A 111 4.68 8.25 -27.55
N ILE A 112 4.39 9.12 -28.52
CA ILE A 112 3.09 9.14 -29.17
C ILE A 112 3.12 7.96 -30.15
N LEU A 113 2.27 6.96 -29.92
CA LEU A 113 1.50 6.20 -30.92
C LEU A 113 1.19 4.77 -30.42
N TYR A 114 -0.10 4.45 -30.48
CA TYR A 114 -0.77 3.17 -30.26
C TYR A 114 -1.02 2.72 -28.82
N GLY A 115 -2.31 2.71 -28.46
CA GLY A 115 -2.82 2.41 -27.14
C GLY A 115 -2.77 0.93 -26.77
N VAL A 116 -2.11 0.65 -25.65
CA VAL A 116 -2.45 -0.29 -24.56
C VAL A 116 -1.63 0.21 -23.36
N PRO A 117 -2.19 0.56 -22.18
CA PRO A 117 -1.39 0.93 -21.04
C PRO A 117 -0.87 -0.34 -20.35
N GLN A 118 0.04 -1.06 -21.01
CA GLN A 118 1.03 -1.84 -20.28
C GLN A 118 1.94 -0.80 -19.62
N ILE A 119 2.00 -0.85 -18.28
CA ILE A 119 2.86 -0.03 -17.42
C ILE A 119 4.18 0.19 -18.16
N PRO A 120 4.52 1.43 -18.59
CA PRO A 120 5.75 1.64 -19.31
C PRO A 120 6.88 1.23 -18.39
N ASP A 121 7.78 0.41 -18.92
CA ASP A 121 9.03 0.02 -18.31
C ASP A 121 9.78 1.31 -17.98
N VAL A 122 9.58 1.82 -16.75
CA VAL A 122 10.23 3.03 -16.27
C VAL A 122 11.70 2.66 -16.16
N ARG A 123 12.46 2.86 -17.24
CA ARG A 123 13.91 2.89 -17.18
C ARG A 123 14.30 4.14 -16.43
N VAL A 124 14.28 4.03 -15.10
CA VAL A 124 15.04 4.92 -14.24
C VAL A 124 16.50 4.59 -14.53
N SER A 125 17.13 5.32 -15.45
CA SER A 125 18.59 5.36 -15.49
C SER A 125 19.03 6.14 -14.25
N LEU A 126 19.13 5.44 -13.13
CA LEU A 126 19.81 5.92 -11.93
C LEU A 126 21.27 6.16 -12.32
N CYS A 127 21.59 7.38 -12.73
CA CYS A 127 22.95 7.83 -12.92
C CYS A 127 23.64 7.79 -11.55
N GLY A 128 24.26 6.65 -11.22
CA GLY A 128 25.01 6.44 -9.98
C GLY A 128 24.66 5.17 -9.19
N ILE A 129 23.51 4.52 -9.41
CA ILE A 129 23.23 3.18 -8.88
C ILE A 129 23.25 2.21 -10.05
N ARG A 130 24.38 1.53 -10.23
CA ARG A 130 24.51 0.43 -11.18
C ARG A 130 23.69 -0.74 -10.62
N CYS A 131 22.38 -0.74 -10.83
CA CYS A 131 21.52 -1.90 -10.62
C CYS A 131 21.96 -2.98 -11.63
N ARG A 132 23.00 -3.72 -11.28
CA ARG A 132 23.33 -4.96 -11.96
C ARG A 132 22.26 -5.94 -11.50
N ILE A 133 21.31 -6.25 -12.39
CA ILE A 133 20.45 -7.41 -12.22
C ILE A 133 21.41 -8.60 -12.10
N LEU A 134 21.67 -9.05 -10.88
CA LEU A 134 22.34 -10.31 -10.63
C LEU A 134 21.34 -11.37 -11.10
N ARG A 135 21.45 -11.78 -12.36
CA ARG A 135 20.95 -13.09 -12.78
C ARG A 135 21.70 -14.08 -11.89
N LEU A 136 21.02 -14.63 -10.89
CA LEU A 136 21.45 -15.86 -10.25
C LEU A 136 21.48 -16.91 -11.36
N ALA A 137 22.68 -17.17 -11.87
CA ALA A 137 22.93 -18.25 -12.81
C ALA A 137 22.80 -19.57 -12.04
N SER A 138 21.86 -20.40 -12.48
CA SER A 138 21.89 -21.86 -12.34
C SER A 138 22.98 -22.44 -13.23
#